data_AF-A0A1V4HS99-F1
#
_entry.id   AF-A0A1V4HS99-F1
#
_cell.length_a   1.000
_cell.length_b   1.000
_cell.length_c   1.000
_cell.angle_alpha   90.00
_cell.angle_beta   90.00
_cell.angle_gamma   90.00
#
_symmetry.space_group_name_H-M   'P 1'
#
loop_
_entity.id
_entity.type
_entity.pdbx_description
1 polymer ?
#
loop_
_entity_poly.entity_id
_entity_poly.type
_entity_poly.pdbx_seq_one_letter_code
_entity_poly.pdbx_strand_id
1 'polypeptide(L)' 'MFGLGKDRSRLGKFLDNNDITQEELKDSSGLSRDGISLLCKGKTNINPTENTMRKIVGALRRMGHDVDMEDFWG' A
#
# COMPACT_ATOMS: atom_id res chain seq x y z
N MET A 1 -0.40 -16.46 -8.59
CA MET A 1 -1.57 -15.84 -7.92
C MET A 1 -1.65 -16.31 -6.47
N PHE A 2 -1.14 -15.55 -5.50
CA PHE A 2 -1.39 -15.79 -4.08
C PHE A 2 -2.75 -15.17 -3.68
N GLY A 3 -3.83 -15.74 -4.19
CA GLY A 3 -5.20 -15.25 -4.05
C GLY A 3 -6.12 -16.24 -3.34
N LEU A 4 -5.90 -16.49 -2.05
CA LEU A 4 -6.85 -17.22 -1.20
C LEU A 4 -7.96 -16.29 -0.69
N GLY A 5 -8.66 -15.61 -1.61
CA GLY A 5 -9.92 -14.89 -1.30
C GLY A 5 -9.90 -13.88 -0.14
N LYS A 6 -8.73 -13.36 0.25
CA LYS A 6 -8.62 -12.37 1.32
C LYS A 6 -8.95 -11.01 0.74
N ASP A 7 -9.84 -10.29 1.39
CA ASP A 7 -10.13 -8.91 1.03
C ASP A 7 -8.87 -8.04 1.09
N ARG A 8 -8.56 -7.41 -0.03
CA ARG A 8 -7.44 -6.47 -0.22
C ARG A 8 -7.98 -5.05 -0.30
N SER A 9 -7.29 -4.11 0.31
CA SER A 9 -7.59 -2.68 0.14
C SER A 9 -7.23 -2.23 -1.28
N ARG A 10 -7.59 -0.99 -1.64
CA ARG A 10 -7.17 -0.38 -2.92
C ARG A 10 -5.63 -0.41 -3.05
N LEU A 11 -4.90 -0.04 -1.98
CA LEU A 11 -3.44 -0.17 -1.91
C LEU A 11 -2.99 -1.62 -2.09
N GLY A 12 -3.58 -2.56 -1.37
CA GLY A 12 -3.20 -3.98 -1.47
C GLY A 12 -3.35 -4.53 -2.89
N LYS A 13 -4.46 -4.21 -3.56
CA LYS A 13 -4.71 -4.58 -4.96
C LYS A 13 -3.72 -3.93 -5.91
N PHE A 14 -3.37 -2.66 -5.67
CA PHE A 14 -2.39 -1.96 -6.49
C PHE A 14 -1.02 -2.65 -6.43
N LEU A 15 -0.55 -3.00 -5.23
CA LEU A 15 0.72 -3.73 -5.07
C LEU A 15 0.67 -5.08 -5.80
N ASP A 16 -0.41 -5.82 -5.64
CA ASP A 16 -0.59 -7.13 -6.27
C ASP A 16 -0.61 -7.03 -7.81
N ASN A 17 -1.19 -5.97 -8.38
CA ASN A 17 -1.28 -5.74 -9.83
C ASN A 17 0.02 -5.22 -10.46
N ASN A 18 0.92 -4.64 -9.67
CA ASN A 18 2.19 -4.09 -10.14
C ASN A 18 3.39 -4.96 -9.72
N ASP A 19 3.14 -6.19 -9.25
CA ASP A 19 4.15 -7.12 -8.74
C ASP A 19 5.05 -6.51 -7.64
N ILE A 20 4.51 -5.60 -6.82
CA ILE A 20 5.22 -4.95 -5.72
C ILE A 20 4.99 -5.75 -4.43
N THR A 21 6.07 -6.16 -3.79
CA THR A 21 6.00 -6.79 -2.48
C THR A 21 5.84 -5.77 -1.36
N GLN A 22 5.25 -6.19 -0.22
CA GLN A 22 5.18 -5.35 0.97
C GLN A 22 6.58 -5.07 1.56
N GLU A 23 7.58 -5.90 1.28
CA GLU A 23 8.98 -5.66 1.66
C GLU A 23 9.59 -4.52 0.85
N GLU A 24 9.41 -4.50 -0.48
CA GLU A 24 9.91 -3.40 -1.31
C GLU A 24 9.29 -2.07 -0.91
N LEU A 25 8.00 -2.06 -0.61
CA LEU A 25 7.33 -0.87 -0.12
C LEU A 25 7.85 -0.45 1.27
N LYS A 26 8.17 -1.41 2.15
CA LYS A 26 8.75 -1.16 3.47
C LYS A 26 10.12 -0.49 3.32
N ASP A 27 10.99 -1.06 2.49
CA ASP A 27 12.34 -0.57 2.25
C ASP A 27 12.33 0.83 1.60
N SER A 28 11.40 1.08 0.68
CA SER A 28 11.26 2.39 0.02
C SER A 28 10.59 3.46 0.90
N SER A 29 9.60 3.09 1.74
CA SER A 29 8.81 4.06 2.55
C SER A 29 9.35 4.30 3.95
N GLY A 30 10.18 3.39 4.48
CA GLY A 30 10.65 3.42 5.87
C GLY A 30 9.55 3.14 6.91
N LEU A 31 8.41 2.59 6.49
CA LEU A 31 7.33 2.14 7.39
C LEU A 31 7.58 0.71 7.86
N SER A 32 6.89 0.29 8.93
CA SER A 32 6.96 -1.10 9.36
C SER A 32 6.19 -2.02 8.41
N ARG A 33 6.69 -3.24 8.24
CA ARG A 33 6.04 -4.29 7.45
C ARG A 33 4.62 -4.57 7.93
N ASP A 34 4.43 -4.65 9.25
CA ASP A 34 3.12 -4.90 9.85
C ASP A 34 2.13 -3.77 9.57
N GLY A 35 2.60 -2.51 9.62
CA GLY A 35 1.81 -1.34 9.25
C GLY A 35 1.36 -1.40 7.79
N ILE A 36 2.29 -1.71 6.87
CA ILE A 36 1.96 -1.89 5.45
C ILE A 36 0.98 -3.04 5.25
N SER A 37 1.20 -4.18 5.90
CA SER A 37 0.33 -5.34 5.81
C SER A 37 -1.09 -5.03 6.26
N LEU A 38 -1.21 -4.22 7.31
CA LEU A 38 -2.47 -3.76 7.84
C LEU A 38 -3.20 -2.82 6.85
N LEU A 39 -2.47 -1.89 6.20
CA LEU A 39 -3.00 -1.01 5.16
C LEU A 39 -3.42 -1.76 3.89
N CYS A 40 -2.84 -2.92 3.62
CA CYS A 40 -3.18 -3.73 2.44
C CYS A 40 -4.42 -4.62 2.63
N LYS A 41 -5.01 -4.69 3.84
CA LYS A 41 -6.19 -5.52 4.15
C LYS A 41 -7.48 -4.73 3.91
N GLY A 42 -8.42 -5.31 3.15
CA GLY A 42 -9.64 -4.63 2.71
C GLY A 42 -10.76 -4.52 3.75
N LYS A 43 -10.78 -5.37 4.78
CA LYS A 43 -11.81 -5.35 5.84
C LYS A 43 -11.54 -4.34 6.96
N THR A 44 -10.34 -3.78 7.02
CA THR A 44 -9.98 -2.84 8.09
C THR A 44 -10.26 -1.42 7.61
N ASN A 45 -11.22 -0.73 8.25
CA ASN A 45 -11.45 0.71 8.09
C ASN A 45 -10.29 1.51 8.69
N ILE A 46 -9.08 1.27 8.20
CA ILE A 46 -7.89 1.96 8.67
C ILE A 46 -7.70 3.13 7.75
N ASN A 47 -8.04 4.30 8.31
CA ASN A 47 -7.64 5.55 7.72
C ASN A 47 -6.26 5.91 8.30
N PRO A 48 -5.16 5.72 7.55
CA PRO A 48 -3.84 6.10 8.02
C PRO A 48 -3.74 7.60 8.28
N THR A 49 -2.70 8.00 9.02
CA THR A 49 -2.36 9.42 9.10
C THR A 49 -1.94 9.94 7.73
N GLU A 50 -2.16 11.23 7.48
CA GLU A 50 -1.73 11.88 6.24
C GLU A 50 -0.22 11.69 5.98
N ASN A 51 0.61 11.72 7.04
CA ASN A 51 2.04 11.45 6.93
C ASN A 51 2.34 10.04 6.43
N THR A 52 1.60 9.03 6.91
CA THR A 52 1.71 7.65 6.42
C THR A 52 1.30 7.56 4.94
N MET A 53 0.19 8.20 4.55
CA MET A 53 -0.24 8.26 3.15
C MET A 53 0.83 8.90 2.26
N ARG A 54 1.38 10.05 2.66
CA ARG A 54 2.48 10.74 1.97
C ARG A 54 3.72 9.86 1.79
N LYS A 55 4.10 9.10 2.82
CA LYS A 55 5.24 8.15 2.74
C LYS A 55 4.99 7.03 1.73
N ILE A 56 3.79 6.46 1.72
CA ILE A 56 3.41 5.39 0.77
C ILE A 56 3.42 5.94 -0.67
N VAL A 57 2.68 7.02 -0.92
CA VAL A 57 2.60 7.64 -2.25
C VAL A 57 3.99 8.08 -2.73
N GLY A 58 4.79 8.71 -1.86
CA GLY A 58 6.15 9.09 -2.19
C GLY A 58 7.07 7.91 -2.50
N ALA A 59 6.90 6.77 -1.82
CA ALA A 59 7.65 5.54 -2.08
C ALA A 59 7.26 4.94 -3.44
N LEU A 60 5.97 4.86 -3.75
CA LEU A 60 5.48 4.38 -5.04
C LEU A 60 5.93 5.27 -6.20
N ARG A 61 5.92 6.60 -6.02
CA ARG A 61 6.47 7.55 -6.99
C ARG A 61 7.96 7.35 -7.25
N ARG A 62 8.75 7.10 -6.19
CA ARG A 62 10.18 6.77 -6.34
C ARG A 62 10.41 5.46 -7.10
N MET A 63 9.45 4.53 -7.02
CA MET A 63 9.46 3.28 -7.77
C MET A 63 8.96 3.45 -9.22
N GLY A 64 8.59 4.67 -9.63
CA GLY A 64 8.19 4.99 -11.00
C GLY A 64 6.68 4.97 -11.25
N HIS A 65 5.85 4.88 -10.21
CA HIS A 65 4.40 4.89 -10.34
C HIS A 65 3.83 6.31 -10.21
N ASP A 66 2.95 6.69 -11.14
CA ASP A 66 2.19 7.93 -11.06
C ASP A 66 0.88 7.67 -10.31
N VAL A 67 0.89 7.96 -9.01
CA VAL A 67 -0.23 7.71 -8.09
C VAL A 67 -0.39 8.85 -7.09
N ASP A 68 -1.60 9.00 -6.56
CA ASP A 68 -2.00 9.95 -5.53
C ASP A 68 -2.67 9.26 -4.33
N MET A 69 -2.95 10.02 -3.26
CA MET A 69 -3.60 9.46 -2.06
C MET A 69 -5.02 8.97 -2.35
N GLU A 70 -5.73 9.65 -3.24
CA GLU A 70 -7.11 9.34 -3.62
C GLU A 70 -7.22 7.99 -4.34
N ASP A 71 -6.14 7.51 -4.98
CA ASP A 71 -6.10 6.19 -5.59
C ASP A 71 -6.27 5.05 -4.58
N PHE A 72 -5.97 5.32 -3.31
CA PHE A 72 -5.97 4.31 -2.25
C PHE A 72 -6.99 4.57 -1.14
N TRP A 73 -7.28 5.84 -0.82
CA TRP A 73 -8.12 6.23 0.31
C TRP A 73 -9.25 7.21 -0.03
N GLY A 74 -9.45 7.50 -1.32
CA GLY A 74 -10.66 8.20 -1.82
C GLY A 74 -11.88 7.31 -1.92
#